data_AF-A0A9P6A8Q1-F1
#
_entry.id   AF-A0A9P6A8Q1-F1
#
_cell.length_a   1.000
_cell.length_b   1.000
_cell.length_c   1.000
_cell.angle_alpha   90.00
_cell.angle_beta   90.00
_cell.angle_gamma   90.00
#
_symmetry.space_group_name_H-M   'P 1'
#
loop_
_entity.id
_entity.type
_entity.pdbx_description
1 polymer ?
#
loop_
_entity_poly.entity_id
_entity_poly.type
_entity_poly.pdbx_seq_one_letter_code
_entity_poly.pdbx_strand_id
1 'polypeptide(L)'
;MAHYTTAEALMHVCLAHAAPEVGVLDRMIASSSSLALPRELLLIIRTYLVPAIASDLVDASRNALHEYEESLRSLLCPECRQYHEEIYGGDVWEWEGFTGPCGCRDAGDIRRTNNAMLNSRTRFRDPHHWLEHHLSQSVMAAAAAAASSSSSTSQTDIWSFASAVFAQYDCELVRHIPATHAHFSNLTAWNNKYGLSPYSSPLEPLSSYILIRPMDDPAETDSDSICDDHIRRWRDRLTLQRLHRNLGIPFFTSTASASPSTKSESVVGSMDLRFGSPPTQSSSTRHDHDLAKASYSTGISLHPVLLSHVLANTAAFCFGAPVALLTVCAKVLCYYTSPGALRVF
;
A
#
# COMPACT_ATOMS: atom_id res chain seq x y z
N MET A 1 8.32 -8.48 -18.63
CA MET A 1 7.52 -7.29 -18.29
C MET A 1 7.74 -7.04 -16.81
N ALA A 2 8.27 -5.87 -16.42
CA ALA A 2 8.52 -5.56 -15.02
C ALA A 2 7.35 -4.73 -14.46
N HIS A 3 6.92 -5.06 -13.25
CA HIS A 3 5.88 -4.35 -12.51
C HIS A 3 6.50 -3.66 -11.31
N TYR A 4 6.13 -2.40 -11.09
CA TYR A 4 6.62 -1.59 -9.97
C TYR A 4 5.48 -1.28 -9.00
N THR A 5 5.81 -1.21 -7.72
CA THR A 5 4.95 -0.75 -6.63
C THR A 5 5.84 -0.08 -5.57
N THR A 6 5.27 0.75 -4.71
CA THR A 6 6.03 1.36 -3.60
C THR A 6 6.34 0.32 -2.54
N ALA A 7 7.53 0.41 -1.93
CA ALA A 7 7.94 -0.48 -0.85
C ALA A 7 6.95 -0.48 0.32
N GLU A 8 6.49 0.71 0.68
CA GLU A 8 5.46 0.92 1.70
C GLU A 8 4.16 0.16 1.40
N ALA A 9 3.59 0.33 0.21
CA ALA A 9 2.33 -0.34 -0.13
C ALA A 9 2.47 -1.87 -0.08
N LEU A 10 3.61 -2.39 -0.57
CA LEU A 10 3.88 -3.82 -0.58
C LEU A 10 3.98 -4.39 0.85
N MET A 11 4.67 -3.70 1.77
CA MET A 11 4.78 -4.14 3.16
C MET A 11 3.40 -4.21 3.85
N HIS A 12 2.57 -3.17 3.68
CA HIS A 12 1.22 -3.14 4.26
C HIS A 12 0.30 -4.21 3.68
N VAL A 13 0.35 -4.45 2.36
CA VAL A 13 -0.45 -5.50 1.71
C VAL A 13 -0.02 -6.89 2.17
N CYS A 14 1.28 -7.15 2.31
CA CYS A 14 1.76 -8.43 2.84
C CYS A 14 1.25 -8.64 4.27
N LEU A 15 1.31 -7.61 5.12
CA LEU A 15 0.76 -7.69 6.47
C LEU A 15 -0.75 -7.90 6.48
N ALA A 16 -1.49 -7.21 5.61
CA ALA A 16 -2.92 -7.40 5.44
C ALA A 16 -3.26 -8.85 5.04
N HIS A 17 -2.43 -9.49 4.21
CA HIS A 17 -2.59 -10.90 3.83
C HIS A 17 -2.44 -11.86 5.03
N ALA A 18 -1.63 -11.52 6.02
CA ALA A 18 -1.50 -12.28 7.28
C ALA A 18 -2.57 -11.96 8.33
N ALA A 19 -3.48 -11.01 8.06
CA ALA A 19 -4.51 -10.65 9.02
C ALA A 19 -5.41 -11.87 9.35
N PRO A 20 -5.84 -12.03 10.62
CA PRO A 20 -6.61 -13.19 11.05
C PRO A 20 -7.93 -13.35 10.28
N GLU A 21 -8.55 -12.24 9.87
CA GLU A 21 -9.77 -12.21 9.06
C GLU A 21 -9.55 -12.86 7.69
N VAL A 22 -8.43 -12.54 7.03
CA VAL A 22 -8.03 -13.14 5.75
C VAL A 22 -7.74 -14.62 5.94
N GLY A 23 -7.05 -14.99 7.03
CA GLY A 23 -6.77 -16.38 7.37
C GLY A 23 -8.03 -17.22 7.62
N VAL A 24 -9.06 -16.65 8.28
CA VAL A 24 -10.37 -17.31 8.44
C VAL A 24 -11.05 -17.49 7.09
N LEU A 25 -11.07 -16.44 6.26
CA LEU A 25 -11.68 -16.48 4.93
C LEU A 25 -10.99 -17.50 4.02
N ASP A 26 -9.66 -17.58 4.05
CA ASP A 26 -8.88 -18.55 3.27
C ASP A 26 -9.15 -20.00 3.71
N ARG A 27 -9.30 -20.24 5.03
CA ARG A 27 -9.74 -21.55 5.54
C ARG A 27 -11.14 -21.92 5.07
N MET A 28 -12.07 -20.97 5.03
CA MET A 28 -13.41 -21.19 4.47
C MET A 28 -13.30 -21.54 2.98
N ILE A 29 -12.58 -20.75 2.18
CA ILE A 29 -12.40 -21.01 0.74
C ILE A 29 -11.78 -22.38 0.46
N ALA A 30 -10.87 -22.85 1.32
CA ALA A 30 -10.24 -24.17 1.22
C ALA A 30 -11.17 -25.31 1.65
N SER A 31 -12.05 -25.07 2.63
CA SER A 31 -13.01 -26.08 3.10
C SER A 31 -14.07 -26.36 2.03
N SER A 32 -14.17 -27.61 1.58
CA SER A 32 -15.18 -28.04 0.60
C SER A 32 -16.53 -28.38 1.26
N SER A 33 -16.61 -28.31 2.59
CA SER A 33 -17.86 -28.49 3.34
C SER A 33 -18.85 -27.37 2.99
N SER A 34 -20.15 -27.69 2.95
CA SER A 34 -21.23 -26.78 2.53
C SER A 34 -21.23 -25.46 3.33
N LEU A 35 -20.52 -24.47 2.81
CA LEU A 35 -20.60 -23.11 3.31
C LEU A 35 -21.91 -22.49 2.88
N ALA A 36 -22.42 -21.56 3.67
CA ALA A 36 -23.63 -20.80 3.34
C ALA A 36 -23.45 -19.92 2.09
N LEU A 37 -22.21 -19.69 1.65
CA LEU A 37 -21.88 -18.83 0.51
C LEU A 37 -21.12 -19.61 -0.58
N PRO A 38 -21.46 -19.41 -1.87
CA PRO A 38 -20.66 -19.87 -2.98
C PRO A 38 -19.21 -19.37 -2.92
N ARG A 39 -18.27 -20.18 -3.41
CA ARG A 39 -16.83 -19.90 -3.38
C ARG A 39 -16.49 -18.60 -4.13
N GLU A 40 -17.22 -18.31 -5.19
CA GLU A 40 -17.07 -17.12 -6.01
C GLU A 40 -17.30 -15.86 -5.19
N LEU A 41 -18.31 -15.86 -4.32
CA LEU A 41 -18.59 -14.72 -3.44
C LEU A 41 -17.49 -14.56 -2.39
N LEU A 42 -16.97 -15.66 -1.83
CA LEU A 42 -15.86 -15.61 -0.87
C LEU A 42 -14.59 -15.04 -1.50
N LEU A 43 -14.29 -15.41 -2.75
CA LEU A 43 -13.17 -14.84 -3.50
C LEU A 43 -13.38 -13.34 -3.75
N ILE A 44 -14.59 -12.90 -4.11
CA ILE A 44 -14.92 -11.49 -4.26
C ILE A 44 -14.71 -10.75 -2.94
N ILE A 45 -15.23 -11.28 -1.83
CA ILE A 45 -15.04 -10.69 -0.49
C ILE A 45 -13.55 -10.54 -0.19
N ARG A 46 -12.74 -11.58 -0.48
CA ARG A 46 -11.28 -11.54 -0.29
C ARG A 46 -10.63 -10.40 -1.07
N THR A 47 -11.04 -10.18 -2.33
CA THR A 47 -10.48 -9.10 -3.17
C THR A 47 -10.75 -7.70 -2.63
N TYR A 48 -11.81 -7.51 -1.82
CA TYR A 48 -12.10 -6.22 -1.16
C TYR A 48 -11.53 -6.14 0.26
N LEU A 49 -11.45 -7.27 0.95
CA LEU A 49 -10.99 -7.34 2.33
C LEU A 49 -9.51 -6.97 2.46
N VAL A 50 -8.65 -7.53 1.59
CA VAL A 50 -7.19 -7.29 1.69
C VAL A 50 -6.84 -5.81 1.48
N PRO A 51 -7.33 -5.10 0.44
CA PRO A 51 -7.08 -3.67 0.29
C PRO A 51 -7.65 -2.82 1.42
N ALA A 52 -8.82 -3.18 1.97
CA ALA A 52 -9.41 -2.46 3.09
C ALA A 52 -8.52 -2.54 4.34
N ILE A 53 -8.07 -3.75 4.70
CA ILE A 53 -7.14 -3.95 5.83
C ILE A 53 -5.80 -3.25 5.55
N ALA A 54 -5.28 -3.32 4.33
CA ALA A 54 -4.05 -2.62 3.97
C ALA A 54 -4.19 -1.10 4.13
N SER A 55 -5.34 -0.52 3.77
CA SER A 55 -5.63 0.89 3.99
C SER A 55 -5.65 1.24 5.48
N ASP A 56 -6.32 0.43 6.30
CA ASP A 56 -6.38 0.64 7.75
C ASP A 56 -4.98 0.56 8.38
N LEU A 57 -4.13 -0.36 7.90
CA LEU A 57 -2.74 -0.50 8.35
C LEU A 57 -1.89 0.72 7.95
N VAL A 58 -2.10 1.30 6.77
CA VAL A 58 -1.43 2.54 6.33
C VAL A 58 -1.81 3.72 7.23
N ASP A 59 -3.09 3.85 7.57
CA ASP A 59 -3.54 4.93 8.46
C ASP A 59 -3.03 4.72 9.88
N ALA A 60 -3.01 3.47 10.37
CA ALA A 60 -2.43 3.12 11.67
C ALA A 60 -0.92 3.41 11.72
N SER A 61 -0.15 3.05 10.69
CA SER A 61 1.29 3.31 10.63
C SER A 61 1.60 4.81 10.51
N ARG A 62 0.79 5.57 9.78
CA ARG A 62 0.90 7.04 9.72
C ARG A 62 0.66 7.69 11.08
N ASN A 63 -0.36 7.25 11.82
CA ASN A 63 -0.63 7.75 13.16
C ASN A 63 0.50 7.40 14.13
N ALA A 64 1.00 6.16 14.08
CA ALA A 64 2.14 5.72 14.90
C ALA A 64 3.43 6.49 14.55
N LEU A 65 3.64 6.85 13.28
CA LEU A 65 4.77 7.69 12.84
C LEU A 65 4.65 9.09 13.45
N HIS A 66 3.46 9.69 13.39
CA HIS A 66 3.20 11.00 13.99
C HIS A 66 3.41 10.99 15.51
N GLU A 67 2.93 9.97 16.22
CA GLU A 67 3.18 9.81 17.66
C GLU A 67 4.68 9.67 17.96
N TYR A 68 5.41 8.91 17.13
CA TYR A 68 6.84 8.78 17.25
C TYR A 68 7.56 10.12 17.04
N GLU A 69 7.23 10.86 15.99
CA GLU A 69 7.77 12.19 15.72
C GLU A 69 7.48 13.17 16.86
N GLU A 70 6.25 13.19 17.37
CA GLU A 70 5.89 14.04 18.52
C GLU A 70 6.65 13.62 19.78
N SER A 71 6.88 12.32 19.97
CA SER A 71 7.74 11.85 21.05
C SER A 71 9.17 12.39 20.91
N LEU A 72 9.72 12.46 19.69
CA LEU A 72 11.04 13.07 19.44
C LEU A 72 11.02 14.57 19.71
N ARG A 73 9.98 15.31 19.30
CA ARG A 73 9.84 16.74 19.61
C ARG A 73 9.76 16.98 21.12
N SER A 74 9.08 16.11 21.86
CA SER A 74 8.95 16.19 23.32
C SER A 74 10.24 15.93 24.10
N LEU A 75 11.28 15.40 23.44
CA LEU A 75 12.62 15.25 24.02
C LEU A 75 13.34 16.59 24.19
N LEU A 76 12.93 17.61 23.43
CA LEU A 76 13.48 18.96 23.51
C LEU A 76 12.66 19.83 24.47
N CYS A 77 13.31 20.78 25.14
CA CYS A 77 12.61 21.84 25.83
C CYS A 77 11.94 22.78 24.79
N PRO A 78 10.96 23.61 25.19
CA PRO A 78 10.26 24.50 24.27
C PRO A 78 11.19 25.40 23.45
N GLU A 79 12.26 25.93 24.08
CA GLU A 79 13.24 26.80 23.42
C GLU A 79 14.09 26.05 22.38
N CYS A 80 14.62 24.87 22.73
CA CYS A 80 15.37 24.04 21.78
C CYS A 80 14.49 23.57 20.62
N ARG A 81 13.24 23.18 20.89
CA ARG A 81 12.29 22.79 19.85
C ARG A 81 12.04 23.94 18.90
N GLN A 82 11.75 25.13 19.42
CA GLN A 82 11.53 26.32 18.59
C GLN A 82 12.76 26.65 17.73
N TYR A 83 13.96 26.58 18.31
CA TYR A 83 15.20 26.77 17.55
C TYR A 83 15.34 25.77 16.39
N HIS A 84 15.09 24.47 16.65
CA HIS A 84 15.16 23.46 15.59
C HIS A 84 14.10 23.68 14.51
N GLU A 85 12.88 24.04 14.88
CA GLU A 85 11.79 24.36 13.94
C GLU A 85 12.12 25.60 13.08
N GLU A 86 12.76 26.62 13.64
CA GLU A 86 13.16 27.83 12.92
C GLU A 86 14.35 27.60 11.97
N ILE A 87 15.31 26.75 12.33
CA ILE A 87 16.53 26.53 11.56
C ILE A 87 16.37 25.42 10.51
N TYR A 88 15.74 24.31 10.87
CA TYR A 88 15.63 23.12 10.02
C TYR A 88 14.21 22.91 9.48
N GLY A 89 13.21 23.63 9.97
CA GLY A 89 11.81 23.44 9.59
C GLY A 89 11.06 22.46 10.51
N GLY A 90 9.78 22.24 10.19
CA GLY A 90 8.88 21.40 11.01
C GLY A 90 9.10 19.89 10.87
N ASP A 91 9.90 19.47 9.88
CA ASP A 91 10.24 18.07 9.66
C ASP A 91 11.39 17.64 10.57
N VAL A 92 11.08 16.75 11.52
CA VAL A 92 12.05 16.23 12.51
C VAL A 92 13.13 15.37 11.87
N TRP A 93 12.86 14.80 10.69
CA TRP A 93 13.82 13.95 9.97
C TRP A 93 14.97 14.76 9.36
N GLU A 94 14.75 16.05 9.10
CA GLU A 94 15.73 17.00 8.58
C GLU A 94 16.57 17.67 9.68
N TRP A 95 16.29 17.42 10.96
CA TRP A 95 17.02 18.00 12.08
C TRP A 95 18.43 17.40 12.20
N GLU A 96 19.39 18.05 11.53
CA GLU A 96 20.81 17.69 11.61
C GLU A 96 21.33 17.84 13.05
N GLY A 97 22.14 16.88 13.51
CA GLY A 97 22.75 16.95 14.84
C GLY A 97 21.83 16.64 16.03
N PHE A 98 20.53 16.35 15.82
CA PHE A 98 19.64 15.91 16.90
C PHE A 98 20.09 14.55 17.47
N THR A 99 20.78 14.54 18.60
CA THR A 99 21.30 13.31 19.23
C THR A 99 20.38 12.70 20.29
N GLY A 100 19.23 13.34 20.56
CA GLY A 100 18.26 12.90 21.55
C GLY A 100 17.80 14.06 22.46
N PRO A 101 17.52 13.78 23.74
CA PRO A 101 17.04 14.79 24.69
C PRO A 101 17.98 15.98 24.82
N CYS A 102 17.43 17.19 24.95
CA CYS A 102 18.25 18.39 25.16
C CYS A 102 18.86 18.40 26.57
N GLY A 103 20.12 18.85 26.69
CA GLY A 103 20.80 19.01 27.99
C GLY A 103 20.22 20.12 28.88
N CYS A 104 19.33 20.97 28.36
CA CYS A 104 18.67 22.03 29.12
C CYS A 104 17.78 21.50 30.25
N ARG A 105 17.36 20.22 30.17
CA ARG A 105 16.41 19.61 31.11
C ARG A 105 17.07 19.13 32.42
N ASP A 106 18.40 19.14 32.49
CA ASP A 106 19.16 18.58 33.61
C ASP A 106 19.23 19.46 34.88
N ALA A 107 18.58 20.63 34.90
CA ALA A 107 18.63 21.51 36.07
C ALA A 107 17.59 21.22 37.18
N GLY A 108 16.59 20.33 36.98
CA GLY A 108 15.53 20.17 38.00
C GLY A 108 14.69 18.89 38.07
N ASP A 109 14.41 18.17 36.97
CA ASP A 109 13.26 17.23 36.93
C ASP A 109 13.56 15.80 36.44
N ILE A 110 14.83 15.37 36.48
CA ILE A 110 15.35 14.17 35.78
C ILE A 110 14.71 12.83 36.25
N ARG A 111 14.04 12.75 37.41
CA ARG A 111 13.72 11.43 38.01
C ARG A 111 12.46 10.71 37.51
N ARG A 112 11.54 11.35 36.76
CA ARG A 112 10.24 10.71 36.42
C ARG A 112 10.08 10.19 34.99
N THR A 113 10.89 10.62 34.02
CA THR A 113 10.68 10.27 32.60
C THR A 113 11.68 9.28 32.01
N ASN A 114 12.75 8.91 32.73
CA ASN A 114 13.88 8.21 32.13
C ASN A 114 13.66 6.73 31.78
N ASN A 115 12.67 6.02 32.37
CA ASN A 115 12.60 4.56 32.19
C ASN A 115 11.78 4.08 30.97
N ALA A 116 10.93 4.93 30.38
CA ALA A 116 10.15 4.52 29.20
C ALA A 116 10.87 4.83 27.87
N MET A 117 11.69 5.89 27.82
CA MET A 117 12.37 6.32 26.59
C MET A 117 13.80 5.80 26.42
N LEU A 118 14.46 5.27 27.46
CA LEU A 118 15.81 4.69 27.30
C LEU A 118 15.86 3.43 26.40
N ASN A 119 14.71 2.86 26.04
CA ASN A 119 14.61 1.82 25.01
C ASN A 119 14.63 2.39 23.57
N SER A 120 14.59 3.71 23.36
CA SER A 120 14.68 4.38 22.05
C SER A 120 16.13 4.47 21.52
N ARG A 121 16.96 3.45 21.79
CA ARG A 121 18.35 3.43 21.29
C ARG A 121 18.46 3.40 19.78
N THR A 122 17.38 3.09 19.07
CA THR A 122 17.32 3.09 17.62
C THR A 122 16.81 4.44 17.12
N ARG A 123 17.71 5.39 16.87
CA ARG A 123 17.39 6.53 15.99
C ARG A 123 17.26 5.97 14.57
N PHE A 124 16.10 6.15 13.97
CA PHE A 124 15.90 5.82 12.56
C PHE A 124 16.46 6.94 11.68
N ARG A 125 17.03 6.55 10.53
CA ARG A 125 17.65 7.49 9.58
C ARG A 125 16.60 8.34 8.85
N ASP A 126 15.48 7.73 8.53
CA ASP A 126 14.40 8.28 7.72
C ASP A 126 13.07 7.61 8.12
N PRO A 127 11.92 8.18 7.70
CA PRO A 127 10.60 7.61 7.99
C PRO A 127 10.43 6.18 7.48
N HIS A 128 11.08 5.83 6.37
CA HIS A 128 10.97 4.51 5.76
C HIS A 128 11.65 3.43 6.61
N HIS A 129 12.83 3.70 7.15
CA HIS A 129 13.55 2.81 8.05
C HIS A 129 12.79 2.62 9.38
N TRP A 130 12.13 3.67 9.87
CA TRP A 130 11.20 3.54 11.00
C TRP A 130 10.03 2.61 10.65
N LEU A 131 9.43 2.79 9.47
CA LEU A 131 8.29 1.99 9.04
C LEU A 131 8.67 0.51 8.90
N GLU A 132 9.80 0.20 8.25
CA GLU A 132 10.30 -1.18 8.13
C GLU A 132 10.43 -1.85 9.51
N HIS A 133 10.99 -1.13 10.48
CA HIS A 133 11.13 -1.63 11.84
C HIS A 133 9.77 -1.77 12.55
N HIS A 134 8.88 -0.78 12.45
CA HIS A 134 7.55 -0.83 13.03
C HIS A 134 6.73 -2.01 12.50
N LEU A 135 6.72 -2.20 11.19
CA LEU A 135 6.02 -3.32 10.55
C LEU A 135 6.68 -4.67 10.88
N SER A 136 8.00 -4.73 11.01
CA SER A 136 8.70 -5.93 11.49
C SER A 136 8.27 -6.32 12.91
N GLN A 137 8.08 -5.35 13.81
CA GLN A 137 7.54 -5.61 15.14
C GLN A 137 6.13 -6.16 15.09
N SER A 138 5.27 -5.63 14.20
CA SER A 138 3.91 -6.14 13.98
C SER A 138 3.93 -7.58 13.47
N VAL A 139 4.82 -7.94 12.53
CA VAL A 139 5.01 -9.34 12.08
C VAL A 139 5.41 -10.23 13.25
N MET A 140 6.40 -9.82 14.05
CA MET A 140 6.86 -10.60 15.20
C MET A 140 5.76 -10.80 16.25
N ALA A 141 4.97 -9.77 16.53
CA ALA A 141 3.85 -9.85 17.46
C ALA A 141 2.76 -10.81 16.94
N ALA A 142 2.41 -10.73 15.65
CA ALA A 142 1.46 -11.65 15.03
C ALA A 142 1.97 -13.10 15.02
N ALA A 143 3.25 -13.31 14.69
CA ALA A 143 3.88 -14.63 14.73
C ALA A 143 3.91 -15.21 16.14
N ALA A 144 4.23 -14.40 17.15
CA ALA A 144 4.20 -14.81 18.55
C ALA A 144 2.79 -15.18 19.03
N ALA A 145 1.75 -14.46 18.57
CA ALA A 145 0.36 -14.80 18.87
C ALA A 145 -0.08 -16.12 18.21
N ALA A 146 0.44 -16.44 17.02
CA ALA A 146 0.14 -17.68 16.31
C ALA A 146 0.92 -18.90 16.84
N ALA A 147 2.16 -18.70 17.31
CA ALA A 147 3.03 -19.76 17.80
C ALA A 147 2.66 -20.15 19.24
N SER A 148 1.72 -21.09 19.39
CA SER A 148 1.27 -21.55 20.72
C SER A 148 2.31 -22.37 21.49
N SER A 149 3.34 -22.93 20.85
CA SER A 149 4.32 -23.80 21.51
C SER A 149 5.60 -24.00 20.68
N SER A 150 6.75 -23.60 21.24
CA SER A 150 8.09 -24.17 21.02
C SER A 150 8.70 -24.20 19.60
N SER A 151 9.09 -23.04 19.05
CA SER A 151 10.24 -23.00 18.14
C SER A 151 10.96 -21.65 18.21
N SER A 152 12.28 -21.70 17.98
CA SER A 152 13.15 -20.54 17.90
C SER A 152 12.69 -19.61 16.77
N THR A 153 11.96 -18.56 17.11
CA THR A 153 11.60 -17.50 16.15
C THR A 153 12.86 -16.75 15.78
N SER A 154 13.53 -17.21 14.71
CA SER A 154 14.49 -16.39 13.99
C SER A 154 13.83 -15.04 13.70
N GLN A 155 14.48 -13.95 14.05
CA GLN A 155 13.98 -12.59 13.85
C GLN A 155 13.52 -12.41 12.40
N THR A 156 12.21 -12.40 12.18
CA THR A 156 11.60 -12.22 10.86
C THR A 156 11.46 -10.73 10.59
N ASP A 157 12.33 -10.20 9.74
CA ASP A 157 12.17 -8.88 9.11
C ASP A 157 10.90 -8.89 8.23
N ILE A 158 10.18 -7.76 8.16
CA ILE A 158 9.05 -7.54 7.25
C ILE A 158 9.35 -7.99 5.82
N TRP A 159 10.59 -7.83 5.35
CA TRP A 159 10.98 -8.26 4.01
C TRP A 159 11.11 -9.76 3.85
N SER A 160 11.58 -10.47 4.88
CA SER A 160 11.59 -11.94 4.87
C SER A 160 10.17 -12.49 4.83
N PHE A 161 9.26 -11.83 5.56
CA PHE A 161 7.85 -12.15 5.56
C PHE A 161 7.19 -11.85 4.21
N ALA A 162 7.45 -10.68 3.62
CA ALA A 162 6.98 -10.34 2.28
C ALA A 162 7.47 -11.38 1.25
N SER A 163 8.76 -11.72 1.24
CA SER A 163 9.27 -12.78 0.35
C SER A 163 8.56 -14.11 0.53
N ALA A 164 8.21 -14.50 1.77
CA ALA A 164 7.43 -15.70 2.05
C ALA A 164 5.99 -15.62 1.52
N VAL A 165 5.33 -14.45 1.61
CA VAL A 165 3.99 -14.23 1.00
C VAL A 165 4.08 -14.37 -0.52
N PHE A 166 5.06 -13.75 -1.16
CA PHE A 166 5.24 -13.83 -2.62
C PHE A 166 5.56 -15.24 -3.10
N ALA A 167 6.33 -16.01 -2.33
CA ALA A 167 6.64 -17.40 -2.65
C ALA A 167 5.38 -18.28 -2.70
N GLN A 168 4.32 -17.97 -1.94
CA GLN A 168 3.02 -18.68 -2.01
C GLN A 168 2.29 -18.47 -3.35
N TYR A 169 2.71 -17.48 -4.14
CA TYR A 169 2.15 -17.16 -5.45
C TYR A 169 3.15 -17.44 -6.58
N ASP A 170 4.13 -18.32 -6.35
CA ASP A 170 5.18 -18.65 -7.32
C ASP A 170 5.92 -17.40 -7.82
N CYS A 171 6.12 -16.42 -6.93
CA CYS A 171 6.79 -15.17 -7.22
C CYS A 171 7.97 -14.96 -6.27
N GLU A 172 9.02 -14.34 -6.78
CA GLU A 172 10.18 -13.90 -6.03
C GLU A 172 10.19 -12.37 -5.94
N LEU A 173 10.46 -11.89 -4.73
CA LEU A 173 10.61 -10.48 -4.41
C LEU A 173 12.10 -10.09 -4.53
N VAL A 174 12.46 -9.36 -5.57
CA VAL A 174 13.84 -8.89 -5.77
C VAL A 174 13.92 -7.42 -5.34
N ARG A 175 14.49 -7.20 -4.15
CA ARG A 175 14.77 -5.84 -3.64
C ARG A 175 16.00 -5.30 -4.33
N HIS A 176 15.83 -4.26 -5.15
CA HIS A 176 16.99 -3.56 -5.69
C HIS A 176 17.40 -2.46 -4.71
N ILE A 177 18.40 -2.76 -3.88
CA ILE A 177 19.06 -1.72 -3.09
C ILE A 177 19.92 -0.94 -4.08
N PRO A 178 19.66 0.35 -4.36
CA PRO A 178 20.51 1.13 -5.24
C PRO A 178 21.92 1.09 -4.68
N ALA A 179 22.80 0.33 -5.33
CA ALA A 179 24.18 0.23 -4.92
C ALA A 179 24.78 1.63 -4.99
N THR A 180 25.33 2.10 -3.87
CA THR A 180 26.04 3.38 -3.76
C THR A 180 27.12 3.47 -4.84
N HIS A 181 26.84 4.16 -5.95
CA HIS A 181 27.68 4.57 -7.08
C HIS A 181 28.69 3.59 -7.74
N ALA A 182 29.01 2.43 -7.16
CA ALA A 182 30.10 1.57 -7.61
C ALA A 182 29.66 0.38 -8.48
N HIS A 183 28.36 0.12 -8.60
CA HIS A 183 27.82 -1.06 -9.32
C HIS A 183 26.93 -0.72 -10.53
N PHE A 184 27.08 0.48 -11.10
CA PHE A 184 26.37 0.87 -12.32
C PHE A 184 26.60 -0.08 -13.51
N SER A 185 27.71 -0.82 -13.53
CA SER A 185 28.02 -1.83 -14.56
C SER A 185 27.05 -3.03 -14.57
N ASN A 186 26.52 -3.43 -13.41
CA ASN A 186 25.50 -4.48 -13.35
C ASN A 186 24.11 -3.98 -13.74
N LEU A 187 23.80 -2.71 -13.47
CA LEU A 187 22.57 -2.07 -13.93
C LEU A 187 22.50 -1.99 -15.45
N THR A 188 23.62 -1.75 -16.15
CA THR A 188 23.66 -1.81 -17.62
C THR A 188 23.44 -3.23 -18.14
N ALA A 189 24.04 -4.25 -17.53
CA ALA A 189 23.80 -5.65 -17.89
C ALA A 189 22.33 -6.06 -17.66
N TRP A 190 21.75 -5.59 -16.56
CA TRP A 190 20.34 -5.82 -16.22
C TRP A 190 19.40 -5.07 -17.19
N ASN A 191 19.65 -3.80 -17.45
CA ASN A 191 18.89 -3.00 -18.43
C ASN A 191 18.95 -3.63 -19.82
N ASN A 192 20.11 -4.14 -20.23
CA ASN A 192 20.27 -4.86 -21.50
C ASN A 192 19.51 -6.19 -21.51
N LYS A 193 19.49 -6.94 -20.39
CA LYS A 193 18.76 -8.22 -20.28
C LYS A 193 17.24 -8.03 -20.32
N TYR A 194 16.72 -6.94 -19.75
CA TYR A 194 15.28 -6.69 -19.64
C TYR A 194 14.75 -5.65 -20.62
N GLY A 195 15.58 -5.15 -21.54
CA GLY A 195 15.19 -4.18 -22.56
C GLY A 195 14.78 -2.82 -21.99
N LEU A 196 15.31 -2.43 -20.83
CA LEU A 196 15.05 -1.12 -20.25
C LEU A 196 16.00 -0.10 -20.90
N SER A 197 15.43 0.88 -21.59
CA SER A 197 16.21 1.89 -22.31
C SER A 197 17.08 2.71 -21.32
N PRO A 198 18.40 2.79 -21.53
CA PRO A 198 19.32 3.55 -20.66
C PRO A 198 19.13 5.07 -20.74
N TYR A 199 18.22 5.57 -21.59
CA TYR A 199 17.99 6.99 -21.85
C TYR A 199 16.69 7.56 -21.26
N SER A 200 16.01 6.83 -20.39
CA SER A 200 14.98 7.47 -19.57
C SER A 200 15.69 8.42 -18.58
N SER A 201 15.20 9.67 -18.52
CA SER A 201 15.72 10.83 -17.77
C SER A 201 16.38 10.49 -16.44
N PRO A 202 17.28 11.34 -15.88
CA PRO A 202 17.80 11.15 -14.52
C PRO A 202 16.61 11.15 -13.57
N LEU A 203 16.11 9.95 -13.29
CA LEU A 203 15.06 9.70 -12.33
C LEU A 203 15.67 10.21 -11.03
N GLU A 204 15.05 11.24 -10.45
CA GLU A 204 15.27 11.62 -9.05
C GLU A 204 15.47 10.35 -8.24
N PRO A 205 16.43 10.27 -7.30
CA PRO A 205 16.85 9.05 -6.63
C PRO A 205 15.62 8.27 -6.16
N LEU A 206 15.14 7.38 -7.03
CA LEU A 206 13.81 6.84 -6.87
C LEU A 206 13.92 5.95 -5.65
N SER A 207 13.10 6.26 -4.65
CA SER A 207 12.79 5.40 -3.53
C SER A 207 12.86 3.95 -4.00
N SER A 208 13.68 3.14 -3.31
CA SER A 208 13.89 1.71 -3.55
C SER A 208 12.76 1.05 -4.35
N TYR A 209 13.00 0.75 -5.62
CA TYR A 209 12.03 0.02 -6.43
C TYR A 209 12.11 -1.47 -6.10
N ILE A 210 10.94 -2.11 -6.06
CA ILE A 210 10.84 -3.55 -5.86
C ILE A 210 10.42 -4.18 -7.18
N LEU A 211 11.22 -5.16 -7.61
CA LEU A 211 10.90 -5.99 -8.76
C LEU A 211 10.22 -7.27 -8.27
N ILE A 212 9.09 -7.59 -8.88
CA ILE A 212 8.39 -8.86 -8.68
C ILE A 212 8.58 -9.69 -9.94
N ARG A 213 9.11 -10.90 -9.78
CA ARG A 213 9.27 -11.87 -10.89
C ARG A 213 8.60 -13.19 -10.55
N PRO A 214 7.95 -13.87 -11.49
CA PRO A 214 7.61 -15.29 -11.33
C PRO A 214 8.89 -16.09 -11.06
N MET A 215 8.80 -17.12 -10.22
CA MET A 215 9.88 -18.08 -10.02
C MET A 215 10.01 -18.94 -11.27
N ASP A 216 11.23 -19.01 -11.81
CA ASP A 216 11.55 -19.88 -12.93
C ASP A 216 11.47 -21.35 -12.48
N ASP A 217 10.86 -22.21 -13.29
CA ASP A 217 10.94 -23.65 -13.06
C ASP A 217 12.38 -24.10 -13.33
N PRO A 218 13.12 -24.60 -12.33
CA PRO A 218 14.50 -25.02 -12.51
C PRO A 218 14.67 -26.13 -13.55
N ALA A 219 13.58 -26.80 -13.97
CA ALA A 219 13.59 -27.83 -14.99
C ALA A 219 13.65 -27.31 -16.45
N GLU A 220 13.43 -26.02 -16.71
CA GLU A 220 13.29 -25.46 -18.07
C GLU A 220 14.61 -24.96 -18.70
N THR A 221 15.79 -25.25 -18.15
CA THR A 221 17.05 -24.60 -18.57
C THR A 221 17.65 -24.98 -19.93
N ASP A 222 17.10 -25.93 -20.69
CA ASP A 222 17.76 -26.43 -21.92
C ASP A 222 16.90 -26.51 -23.20
N SER A 223 15.67 -25.97 -23.21
CA SER A 223 14.85 -25.97 -24.44
C SER A 223 14.88 -24.62 -25.16
N ASP A 224 15.74 -24.50 -26.17
CA ASP A 224 15.87 -23.33 -27.08
C ASP A 224 14.67 -23.16 -28.05
N SER A 225 13.49 -23.67 -27.71
CA SER A 225 12.33 -23.61 -28.60
C SER A 225 11.59 -22.27 -28.46
N ILE A 226 11.40 -21.57 -29.58
CA ILE A 226 10.61 -20.32 -29.65
C ILE A 226 9.17 -20.52 -29.12
N CYS A 227 8.65 -21.75 -29.16
CA CYS A 227 7.34 -22.07 -28.58
C CYS A 227 7.33 -21.96 -27.05
N ASP A 228 8.46 -22.21 -26.38
CA ASP A 228 8.54 -22.20 -24.91
C ASP A 228 8.50 -20.77 -24.36
N ASP A 229 9.06 -19.78 -25.07
CA ASP A 229 9.02 -18.37 -24.66
C ASP A 229 7.58 -17.82 -24.62
N HIS A 230 6.73 -18.18 -25.58
CA HIS A 230 5.33 -17.73 -25.57
C HIS A 230 4.52 -18.35 -24.43
N ILE A 231 4.75 -19.65 -24.15
CA ILE A 231 4.12 -20.36 -23.04
C ILE A 231 4.57 -19.76 -21.70
N ARG A 232 5.87 -19.50 -21.55
CA ARG A 232 6.44 -18.87 -20.36
C ARG A 232 5.87 -17.48 -20.11
N ARG A 233 5.82 -16.61 -21.12
CA ARG A 233 5.20 -15.27 -21.00
C ARG A 233 3.72 -15.33 -20.63
N TRP A 234 2.98 -16.30 -21.15
CA TRP A 234 1.58 -16.50 -20.80
C TRP A 234 1.45 -16.96 -19.34
N ARG A 235 2.28 -17.91 -18.90
CA ARG A 235 2.35 -18.39 -17.50
C ARG A 235 2.67 -17.23 -16.55
N ASP A 236 3.72 -16.48 -16.84
CA ASP A 236 4.15 -15.31 -16.07
C ASP A 236 3.03 -14.30 -15.92
N ARG A 237 2.33 -13.99 -17.02
CA ARG A 237 1.18 -13.08 -17.00
C ARG A 237 0.06 -13.60 -16.10
N LEU A 238 -0.26 -14.90 -16.15
CA LEU A 238 -1.29 -15.49 -15.29
C LEU A 238 -0.88 -15.47 -13.83
N THR A 239 0.37 -15.77 -13.51
CA THR A 239 0.91 -15.71 -12.15
C THR A 239 0.80 -14.30 -11.58
N LEU A 240 1.24 -13.29 -12.36
CA LEU A 240 1.15 -11.89 -11.97
C LEU A 240 -0.31 -11.40 -11.85
N GLN A 241 -1.21 -11.85 -12.73
CA GLN A 241 -2.64 -11.54 -12.62
C GLN A 241 -3.27 -12.16 -11.37
N ARG A 242 -2.88 -13.38 -10.99
CA ARG A 242 -3.33 -14.02 -9.75
C ARG A 242 -2.83 -13.24 -8.53
N LEU A 243 -1.56 -12.88 -8.53
CA LEU A 243 -0.96 -12.05 -7.49
C LEU A 243 -1.69 -10.71 -7.36
N HIS A 244 -1.92 -10.01 -8.48
CA HIS A 244 -2.65 -8.74 -8.53
C HIS A 244 -4.05 -8.89 -7.92
N ARG A 245 -4.79 -9.91 -8.36
CA ARG A 245 -6.17 -10.14 -7.90
C ARG A 245 -6.23 -10.48 -6.42
N ASN A 246 -5.29 -11.27 -5.91
CA ASN A 246 -5.35 -11.75 -4.53
C ASN A 246 -4.78 -10.76 -3.53
N LEU A 247 -3.75 -10.00 -3.90
CA LEU A 247 -3.12 -9.02 -3.02
C LEU A 247 -3.65 -7.59 -3.23
N GLY A 248 -4.33 -7.31 -4.34
CA GLY A 248 -4.83 -5.97 -4.66
C GLY A 248 -3.71 -4.95 -4.94
N ILE A 249 -2.49 -5.40 -5.22
CA ILE A 249 -1.35 -4.51 -5.48
C ILE A 249 -1.51 -3.93 -6.89
N PRO A 250 -1.65 -2.60 -7.06
CA PRO A 250 -1.66 -2.00 -8.38
C PRO A 250 -0.28 -2.17 -9.01
N PHE A 251 -0.24 -2.81 -10.18
CA PHE A 251 1.00 -3.01 -10.90
C PHE A 251 1.14 -2.00 -12.04
N PHE A 252 2.20 -1.19 -12.00
CA PHE A 252 2.57 -0.36 -13.13
C PHE A 252 3.42 -1.17 -14.10
N THR A 253 2.86 -1.52 -15.26
CA THR A 253 3.62 -2.14 -16.34
C THR A 253 4.47 -1.08 -17.04
N SER A 254 5.79 -1.21 -16.97
CA SER A 254 6.65 -0.49 -17.92
C SER A 254 6.73 -1.30 -19.22
N THR A 255 6.01 -0.86 -20.25
CA THR A 255 6.19 -1.37 -21.62
C THR A 255 7.41 -0.69 -22.24
N ALA A 256 8.61 -1.08 -21.82
CA ALA A 256 9.86 -0.59 -22.39
C ALA A 256 10.12 -1.11 -23.82
N SER A 257 9.24 -1.97 -24.35
CA SER A 257 9.30 -2.50 -25.71
C SER A 257 8.37 -1.74 -26.65
N ALA A 258 8.66 -0.47 -26.88
CA ALA A 258 8.17 0.23 -28.06
C ALA A 258 9.39 0.77 -28.80
N SER A 259 9.68 0.17 -29.96
CA SER A 259 10.61 0.72 -30.94
C SER A 259 10.32 2.22 -31.13
N PRO A 260 11.33 3.08 -31.33
CA PRO A 260 11.17 4.52 -31.48
C PRO A 260 10.57 4.83 -32.85
N SER A 261 9.28 4.56 -33.03
CA SER A 261 8.49 4.97 -34.19
C SER A 261 7.04 4.81 -33.80
N THR A 262 6.31 5.93 -33.76
CA THR A 262 4.91 6.11 -33.33
C THR A 262 4.71 6.38 -31.83
N LYS A 263 4.06 7.52 -31.55
CA LYS A 263 3.75 8.08 -30.23
C LYS A 263 3.17 7.02 -29.29
N SER A 264 3.86 6.71 -28.20
CA SER A 264 3.36 5.87 -27.12
C SER A 264 2.56 6.71 -26.12
N GLU A 265 1.25 6.48 -26.05
CA GLU A 265 0.44 6.83 -24.87
C GLU A 265 0.82 5.86 -23.73
N SER A 266 1.13 6.39 -22.55
CA SER A 266 1.28 5.59 -21.34
C SER A 266 -0.10 5.07 -20.93
N VAL A 267 -0.45 3.87 -21.39
CA VAL A 267 -1.67 3.18 -20.94
C VAL A 267 -1.41 2.69 -19.52
N VAL A 268 -1.84 3.46 -18.53
CA VAL A 268 -2.12 2.94 -17.18
C VAL A 268 -3.26 1.94 -17.37
N GLY A 269 -2.90 0.68 -17.56
CA GLY A 269 -3.84 -0.42 -17.67
C GLY A 269 -4.48 -0.68 -16.31
N SER A 270 -5.40 0.19 -15.87
CA SER A 270 -6.44 -0.23 -14.94
C SER A 270 -7.26 -1.28 -15.67
N MET A 271 -7.00 -2.55 -15.38
CA MET A 271 -7.68 -3.67 -16.02
C MET A 271 -9.13 -3.69 -15.52
N ASP A 272 -9.99 -3.03 -16.30
CA ASP A 272 -11.42 -2.86 -16.09
C ASP A 272 -12.08 -4.26 -16.03
N LEU A 273 -12.40 -4.76 -14.82
CA LEU A 273 -13.15 -6.00 -14.62
C LEU A 273 -14.62 -5.76 -15.00
N ARG A 274 -14.90 -5.61 -16.30
CA ARG A 274 -16.26 -5.68 -16.82
C ARG A 274 -16.74 -7.12 -16.70
N PHE A 275 -17.58 -7.39 -15.72
CA PHE A 275 -18.47 -8.55 -15.73
C PHE A 275 -19.30 -8.48 -17.03
N GLY A 276 -19.07 -9.42 -17.94
CA GLY A 276 -19.74 -9.45 -19.23
C GLY A 276 -21.25 -9.62 -19.05
N SER A 277 -22.02 -8.62 -19.51
CA SER A 277 -23.41 -8.83 -19.86
C SER A 277 -23.49 -9.87 -20.98
N PRO A 278 -24.48 -10.78 -20.97
CA PRO A 278 -24.63 -11.78 -22.02
C PRO A 278 -24.88 -11.11 -23.38
N PRO A 279 -24.38 -11.67 -24.48
CA PRO A 279 -24.62 -11.12 -25.80
C PRO A 279 -26.11 -11.27 -26.15
N THR A 280 -26.85 -10.17 -26.12
CA THR A 280 -28.13 -10.08 -26.82
C THR A 280 -27.86 -10.20 -28.31
N GLN A 281 -28.15 -11.37 -28.87
CA GLN A 281 -28.25 -11.57 -30.30
C GLN A 281 -29.39 -10.69 -30.82
N SER A 282 -29.06 -9.61 -31.52
CA SER A 282 -30.01 -8.91 -32.39
C SER A 282 -29.54 -9.05 -33.84
N SER A 283 -30.37 -9.76 -34.58
CA SER A 283 -30.30 -10.03 -36.01
C SER A 283 -30.16 -8.78 -36.88
N SER A 284 -29.22 -8.86 -37.83
CA SER A 284 -29.34 -8.48 -39.25
C SER A 284 -30.46 -7.52 -39.67
N THR A 285 -30.07 -6.33 -40.13
CA THR A 285 -30.45 -5.82 -41.46
C THR A 285 -29.40 -4.84 -41.98
N ARG A 286 -28.90 -5.12 -43.20
CA ARG A 286 -28.13 -4.21 -44.07
C ARG A 286 -28.94 -2.95 -44.38
N HIS A 287 -28.33 -1.78 -44.29
CA HIS A 287 -28.48 -0.73 -45.29
C HIS A 287 -27.27 0.21 -45.32
N ASP A 288 -26.94 0.61 -46.55
CA ASP A 288 -25.80 1.42 -46.97
C ASP A 288 -25.93 2.90 -46.61
N HIS A 289 -24.75 3.55 -46.60
CA HIS A 289 -24.46 4.97 -46.81
C HIS A 289 -25.19 6.02 -45.97
N ASP A 290 -24.47 6.68 -45.05
CA ASP A 290 -24.16 8.10 -45.26
C ASP A 290 -23.05 8.65 -44.34
N LEU A 291 -22.20 9.50 -44.95
CA LEU A 291 -21.16 10.30 -44.32
C LEU A 291 -21.79 11.38 -43.43
N ALA A 292 -21.81 11.16 -42.12
CA ALA A 292 -22.14 12.19 -41.14
C ALA A 292 -21.07 12.26 -40.03
N LYS A 293 -20.54 13.48 -39.90
CA LYS A 293 -19.58 14.00 -38.90
C LYS A 293 -19.61 13.27 -37.55
N ALA A 294 -18.41 12.89 -37.09
CA ALA A 294 -18.17 12.47 -35.71
C ALA A 294 -18.51 13.62 -34.75
N SER A 295 -19.69 13.54 -34.13
CA SER A 295 -20.01 14.32 -32.94
C SER A 295 -19.38 13.61 -31.75
N TYR A 296 -18.29 14.19 -31.22
CA TYR A 296 -17.67 13.72 -30.00
C TYR A 296 -18.60 14.00 -28.82
N SER A 297 -19.48 13.06 -28.52
CA SER A 297 -20.17 12.99 -27.24
C SER A 297 -19.16 12.54 -26.19
N THR A 298 -18.62 13.49 -25.42
CA THR A 298 -17.89 13.24 -24.18
C THR A 298 -18.86 12.70 -23.13
N GLY A 299 -19.26 11.44 -23.29
CA GLY A 299 -19.93 10.69 -22.24
C GLY A 299 -18.94 10.45 -21.12
N ILE A 300 -19.03 11.24 -20.04
CA ILE A 300 -18.31 10.98 -18.80
C ILE A 300 -18.89 9.68 -18.24
N SER A 301 -18.28 8.55 -18.59
CA SER A 301 -18.57 7.25 -18.00
C SER A 301 -18.03 7.27 -16.57
N LEU A 302 -18.84 7.75 -15.62
CA LEU A 302 -18.53 7.67 -14.20
C LEU A 302 -18.38 6.20 -13.81
N HIS A 303 -17.16 5.84 -13.42
CA HIS A 303 -16.79 4.51 -12.97
C HIS A 303 -17.72 4.08 -11.82
N PRO A 304 -18.30 2.86 -11.81
CA PRO A 304 -19.28 2.44 -10.79
C PRO A 304 -18.71 2.48 -9.37
N VAL A 305 -17.39 2.36 -9.21
CA VAL A 305 -16.68 2.51 -7.92
C VAL A 305 -16.61 3.97 -7.45
N LEU A 306 -16.43 4.92 -8.38
CA LEU A 306 -16.52 6.35 -8.02
C LEU A 306 -17.95 6.72 -7.65
N LEU A 307 -18.94 6.15 -8.35
CA LEU A 307 -20.35 6.36 -8.03
C LEU A 307 -20.68 5.79 -6.63
N SER A 308 -20.20 4.60 -6.27
CA SER A 308 -20.46 4.02 -4.95
C SER A 308 -19.77 4.79 -3.81
N HIS A 309 -18.53 5.27 -4.01
CA HIS A 309 -17.86 6.11 -3.02
C HIS A 309 -18.52 7.48 -2.88
N VAL A 310 -18.93 8.11 -3.98
CA VAL A 310 -19.66 9.38 -3.94
C VAL A 310 -21.01 9.18 -3.24
N LEU A 311 -21.76 8.12 -3.55
CA LEU A 311 -23.04 7.83 -2.89
C LEU A 311 -22.86 7.50 -1.40
N ALA A 312 -21.83 6.74 -1.02
CA ALA A 312 -21.54 6.43 0.39
C ALA A 312 -21.17 7.70 1.19
N ASN A 313 -20.30 8.55 0.63
CA ASN A 313 -19.92 9.82 1.26
C ASN A 313 -21.08 10.80 1.33
N THR A 314 -21.93 10.84 0.30
CA THR A 314 -23.13 11.69 0.28
C THR A 314 -24.15 11.20 1.31
N ALA A 315 -24.36 9.88 1.44
CA ALA A 315 -25.23 9.31 2.47
C ALA A 315 -24.70 9.60 3.88
N ALA A 316 -23.40 9.42 4.12
CA ALA A 316 -22.77 9.75 5.40
C ALA A 316 -22.95 11.24 5.76
N PHE A 317 -22.87 12.14 4.79
CA PHE A 317 -23.10 13.57 5.00
C PHE A 317 -24.60 13.88 5.26
N CYS A 318 -25.50 13.30 4.46
CA CYS A 318 -26.95 13.51 4.59
C CYS A 318 -27.52 12.99 5.91
N PHE A 319 -26.97 11.91 6.47
CA PHE A 319 -27.43 11.35 7.75
C PHE A 319 -26.61 11.84 8.96
N GLY A 320 -25.31 12.11 8.79
CA GLY A 320 -24.44 12.55 9.87
C GLY A 320 -24.64 14.02 10.26
N ALA A 321 -24.82 14.91 9.28
CA ALA A 321 -24.97 16.35 9.55
C ALA A 321 -26.23 16.69 10.39
N PRO A 322 -27.42 16.12 10.12
CA PRO A 322 -28.60 16.37 10.96
C PRO A 322 -28.44 15.88 12.40
N VAL A 323 -27.76 14.75 12.63
CA VAL A 323 -27.52 14.20 13.97
C VAL A 323 -26.53 15.08 14.75
N ALA A 324 -25.47 15.55 14.10
CA ALA A 324 -24.54 16.51 14.69
C ALA A 324 -25.23 17.85 15.04
N LEU A 325 -26.12 18.33 14.17
CA LEU A 325 -26.86 19.57 14.40
C LEU A 325 -27.88 19.41 15.55
N LEU A 326 -28.60 18.29 15.59
CA LEU A 326 -29.51 17.96 16.69
C LEU A 326 -28.78 17.84 18.04
N THR A 327 -27.60 17.24 18.07
CA THR A 327 -26.80 17.12 19.30
C THR A 327 -26.27 18.46 19.79
N VAL A 328 -25.87 19.36 18.88
CA VAL A 328 -25.51 20.74 19.24
C VAL A 328 -26.72 21.51 19.77
N CYS A 329 -27.87 21.45 19.10
CA CYS A 329 -29.11 22.07 19.57
C CYS A 329 -29.54 21.55 20.95
N ALA A 330 -29.43 20.24 21.18
CA ALA A 330 -29.71 19.63 22.48
C ALA A 330 -28.76 20.14 23.57
N LYS A 331 -27.45 20.25 23.29
CA LYS A 331 -26.47 20.82 24.22
C LYS A 331 -26.77 22.28 24.55
N VAL A 332 -27.13 23.09 23.55
CA VAL A 332 -27.51 24.50 23.75
C VAL A 332 -28.78 24.60 24.60
N LEU A 333 -29.80 23.80 24.30
CA LEU A 333 -31.03 23.76 25.10
C LEU A 333 -30.75 23.34 26.54
N CYS A 334 -29.97 22.27 26.76
CA CYS A 334 -29.58 21.83 28.10
C CYS A 334 -28.77 22.89 28.88
N TYR A 335 -27.93 23.67 28.19
CA TYR A 335 -27.19 24.77 28.80
C TYR A 335 -28.13 25.88 29.29
N TYR A 336 -29.14 26.25 28.48
CA TYR A 336 -30.10 27.30 28.84
C TYR A 336 -31.23 26.85 29.77
N THR A 337 -31.55 25.56 29.84
CA THR A 337 -32.55 25.02 30.78
C THR A 337 -31.98 24.69 32.15
N SER A 338 -30.65 24.76 32.34
CA SER A 338 -30.04 24.57 33.65
C SER A 338 -30.49 25.69 34.61
N PRO A 339 -31.21 25.37 35.71
CA PRO A 339 -31.87 26.35 36.60
C PRO A 339 -30.89 27.21 37.43
N GLY A 340 -29.60 27.18 37.13
CA GLY A 340 -28.56 28.02 37.75
C GLY A 340 -28.16 29.28 36.95
N ALA A 341 -28.53 29.40 35.67
CA ALA A 341 -28.08 30.50 34.80
C ALA A 341 -28.95 31.78 34.85
N LEU A 342 -30.06 31.77 35.60
CA LEU A 342 -30.99 32.92 35.77
C LEU A 342 -30.91 33.52 37.18
N ARG A 343 -29.69 33.74 37.69
CA ARG A 343 -29.46 34.56 38.90
C ARG A 343 -28.58 35.76 38.59
N VAL A 344 -29.05 36.63 37.71
CA VAL A 344 -28.70 38.06 37.72
C VAL A 344 -29.91 38.84 37.21
N PHE A 345 -30.76 39.28 38.14
CA PHE A 345 -31.28 40.64 38.26
C PHE A 345 -31.95 40.79 39.63
#